data_AF-A0A4W5K097-F1
#
_entry.id   AF-A0A4W5K097-F1
#
_cell.length_a   1.000
_cell.length_b   1.000
_cell.length_c   1.000
_cell.angle_alpha   90.00
_cell.angle_beta   90.00
_cell.angle_gamma   90.00
#
_symmetry.space_group_name_H-M   'P 1'
#
loop_
_entity.id
_entity.type
_entity.pdbx_description
1 polymer ?
#
loop_
_entity_poly.entity_id
_entity_poly.type
_entity_poly.pdbx_seq_one_letter_code
_entity_poly.pdbx_strand_id
1 'polypeptide(L)'
;MVDDHKGHDTVSAAAERTEKQSQLGMSQQKLQQRIQEREKELKELQQAVESLKHSAQAAVEDCDRIFTELIHSIERRRSEVKELIRAQEKAQVSQADGLLEQLEQEIAELRRRNAELEQLSHTEDHIHFLQSYQSLSSASVSSDIGSIVIHPQYFGGVNKAVSDLREKLEDFLEGEWTKISTTVNSVDFCLPPEPKTREQFLQCEFLHQVTNGLSFLTLLTNLVI
;
A
#
# COMPACT_ATOMS: atom_id res chain seq x y z
N MET A 1 29.21 77.81 49.93
CA MET A 1 30.46 77.60 49.18
C MET A 1 30.24 76.41 48.29
N VAL A 2 30.14 76.65 46.99
CA VAL A 2 30.03 75.63 45.95
C VAL A 2 31.44 75.12 45.74
N ASP A 3 31.68 73.87 46.09
CA ASP A 3 32.94 73.18 45.81
C ASP A 3 32.99 72.87 44.31
N ASP A 4 33.96 73.49 43.65
CA ASP A 4 34.15 73.49 42.21
C ASP A 4 34.91 72.22 41.81
N HIS A 5 34.17 71.11 41.64
CA HIS A 5 34.73 69.90 41.03
C HIS A 5 34.82 70.09 39.52
N LYS A 6 35.93 70.68 39.08
CA LYS A 6 36.36 70.79 37.66
C LYS A 6 36.59 69.41 37.06
N GLY A 7 35.54 68.80 36.54
CA GLY A 7 35.64 67.56 35.79
C GLY A 7 34.32 66.90 35.41
N HIS A 8 33.20 67.33 35.99
CA HIS A 8 31.91 66.64 35.79
C HIS A 8 30.81 67.62 35.39
N ASP A 9 30.28 67.41 34.18
CA ASP A 9 29.09 68.12 33.70
C ASP A 9 27.91 67.74 34.61
N THR A 10 27.49 68.66 35.48
CA THR A 10 26.46 68.38 36.49
C THR A 10 25.11 68.73 35.88
N VAL A 11 24.42 67.70 35.37
CA VAL A 11 23.11 67.86 34.73
C VAL A 11 22.01 68.01 35.78
N SER A 12 21.05 68.93 35.57
CA SER A 12 19.87 69.06 36.45
C SER A 12 18.95 67.84 36.30
N ALA A 13 18.40 67.35 37.41
CA ALA A 13 17.45 66.24 37.43
C ALA A 13 16.24 66.42 36.50
N ALA A 14 15.81 67.67 36.25
CA ALA A 14 14.71 67.98 35.33
C ALA A 14 15.10 67.75 33.85
N ALA A 15 16.35 68.07 33.48
CA ALA A 15 16.86 67.83 32.13
C ALA A 15 17.05 66.32 31.89
N GLU A 16 17.65 65.60 32.84
CA GLU A 16 17.80 64.14 32.77
C GLU A 16 16.44 63.42 32.67
N ARG A 17 15.44 63.84 33.46
CA ARG A 17 14.08 63.30 33.37
C ARG A 17 13.48 63.50 31.99
N THR A 18 13.67 64.67 31.38
CA THR A 18 13.11 64.99 30.06
C THR A 18 13.71 64.09 28.98
N GLU A 19 15.02 63.88 29.02
CA GLU A 19 15.72 62.95 28.13
C GLU A 19 15.23 61.50 28.32
N LYS A 20 15.13 61.04 29.58
CA LYS A 20 14.60 59.69 29.88
C LYS A 20 13.14 59.52 29.46
N GLN A 21 12.32 60.55 29.58
CA GLN A 21 10.92 60.54 29.14
C GLN A 21 10.82 60.39 27.61
N SER A 22 11.70 61.07 26.87
CA SER A 22 11.80 60.93 25.40
C SER A 22 12.24 59.51 25.00
N GLN A 23 13.29 58.98 25.64
CA GLN A 23 13.78 57.62 25.40
C GLN A 23 12.72 56.55 25.73
N LEU A 24 11.94 56.76 26.79
CA LEU A 24 10.83 55.88 27.16
C LEU A 24 9.76 55.85 26.07
N GLY A 25 9.36 57.02 25.54
CA GLY A 25 8.38 57.11 24.44
C GLY A 25 8.85 56.37 23.18
N MET A 26 10.12 56.56 22.79
CA MET A 26 10.72 55.85 21.65
C MET A 26 10.78 54.33 21.88
N SER A 27 11.09 53.89 23.11
CA SER A 27 11.12 52.48 23.46
C SER A 27 9.72 51.85 23.44
N GLN A 28 8.71 52.58 23.91
CA GLN A 28 7.32 52.15 23.90
C GLN A 28 6.79 52.00 22.46
N GLN A 29 7.12 52.94 21.57
CA GLN A 29 6.76 52.85 20.15
C GLN A 29 7.42 51.63 19.46
N LYS A 30 8.71 51.39 19.73
CA LYS A 30 9.43 50.21 19.23
C LYS A 30 8.80 48.89 19.71
N LEU A 31 8.43 48.82 20.99
CA LEU A 31 7.76 47.64 21.53
C LEU A 31 6.41 47.40 20.86
N GLN A 32 5.62 48.46 20.67
CA GLN A 32 4.31 48.36 20.03
C GLN A 32 4.41 47.88 18.57
N GLN A 33 5.39 48.38 17.81
CA GLN A 33 5.66 47.89 16.46
C GLN A 33 6.03 46.40 16.47
N ARG A 34 6.91 45.98 17.39
CA ARG A 34 7.34 44.57 17.48
C ARG A 34 6.22 43.64 17.91
N ILE A 35 5.29 44.10 18.75
CA ILE A 35 4.07 43.36 19.10
C ILE A 35 3.24 43.10 17.83
N GLN A 36 2.99 44.14 17.03
CA GLN A 36 2.22 44.00 15.79
C GLN A 36 2.88 43.06 14.77
N GLU A 37 4.21 43.15 14.62
CA GLU A 37 4.97 42.22 13.77
C GLU A 37 4.83 40.76 14.25
N ARG A 38 4.96 40.52 15.55
CA ARG A 38 4.82 39.17 16.14
C ARG A 38 3.39 38.63 16.09
N GLU A 39 2.37 39.47 16.25
CA GLU A 39 0.97 39.09 16.08
C GLU A 39 0.68 38.69 14.62
N LYS A 40 1.28 39.39 13.65
CA LYS A 40 1.18 39.03 12.23
C LYS A 40 1.86 37.68 11.95
N GLU A 41 3.09 37.50 12.40
CA GLU A 41 3.83 36.24 12.23
C GLU A 41 3.13 35.06 12.91
N LEU A 42 2.53 35.27 14.08
CA LEU A 42 1.71 34.26 14.76
C LEU A 42 0.54 33.81 13.88
N LYS A 43 -0.17 34.75 13.27
CA LYS A 43 -1.32 34.46 12.41
C LYS A 43 -0.90 33.72 11.14
N GLU A 44 0.19 34.14 10.51
CA GLU A 44 0.75 33.47 9.33
C GLU A 44 1.18 32.03 9.66
N LEU A 45 1.83 31.82 10.80
CA LEU A 45 2.22 30.49 11.26
C LEU A 45 1.01 29.59 11.55
N GLN A 46 -0.03 30.13 12.20
CA GLN A 46 -1.28 29.38 12.43
C GLN A 46 -1.92 28.93 11.11
N GLN A 47 -1.96 29.82 10.10
CA GLN A 47 -2.49 29.47 8.78
C GLN A 47 -1.63 28.42 8.06
N ALA A 48 -0.31 28.53 8.15
CA ALA A 48 0.60 27.54 7.59
C ALA A 48 0.41 26.16 8.24
N VAL A 49 0.22 26.10 9.56
CA VAL A 49 0.00 24.85 10.30
C VAL A 49 -1.28 24.17 9.85
N GLU A 50 -2.39 24.91 9.75
CA GLU A 50 -3.65 24.34 9.27
C GLU A 50 -3.55 23.91 7.80
N SER A 51 -2.85 24.67 6.96
CA SER A 51 -2.60 24.29 5.57
C SER A 51 -1.79 23.00 5.45
N LEU A 52 -0.77 22.81 6.29
CA LEU A 52 0.00 21.57 6.34
C LEU A 52 -0.89 20.38 6.76
N LYS A 53 -1.70 20.54 7.80
CA LYS A 53 -2.62 19.49 8.25
C LYS A 53 -3.59 19.07 7.15
N HIS A 54 -4.19 20.04 6.46
CA HIS A 54 -5.09 19.77 5.33
C HIS A 54 -4.36 19.08 4.18
N SER A 55 -3.15 19.52 3.84
CA SER A 55 -2.33 18.90 2.80
C SER A 55 -1.98 17.45 3.15
N ALA A 56 -1.55 17.19 4.39
CA ALA A 56 -1.24 15.85 4.88
C ALA A 56 -2.47 14.92 4.84
N GLN A 57 -3.63 15.42 5.27
CA GLN A 57 -4.88 14.65 5.23
C GLN A 57 -5.29 14.31 3.78
N ALA A 58 -5.21 15.28 2.87
CA ALA A 58 -5.51 15.04 1.46
C ALA A 58 -4.56 14.00 0.84
N ALA A 59 -3.27 14.06 1.16
CA ALA A 59 -2.29 13.07 0.72
C ALA A 59 -2.61 11.66 1.23
N VAL A 60 -3.05 11.52 2.50
CA VAL A 60 -3.49 10.23 3.06
C VAL A 60 -4.70 9.68 2.29
N GLU A 61 -5.72 10.51 2.05
CA GLU A 61 -6.93 10.09 1.33
C GLU A 61 -6.61 9.66 -0.11
N ASP A 62 -5.72 10.37 -0.80
CA ASP A 62 -5.26 10.00 -2.13
C ASP A 62 -4.47 8.69 -2.13
N CYS A 63 -3.59 8.48 -1.14
CA CYS A 63 -2.87 7.23 -0.97
C CYS A 63 -3.82 6.05 -0.72
N ASP A 64 -4.81 6.22 0.17
CA ASP A 64 -5.80 5.19 0.48
C ASP A 64 -6.62 4.82 -0.76
N ARG A 65 -7.02 5.80 -1.57
CA ARG A 65 -7.71 5.57 -2.84
C ARG A 65 -6.85 4.75 -3.81
N ILE A 66 -5.58 5.12 -3.98
CA ILE A 66 -4.66 4.41 -4.89
C ILE A 66 -4.45 2.96 -4.43
N PHE A 67 -4.19 2.73 -3.14
CA PHE A 67 -4.04 1.36 -2.62
C PHE A 67 -5.32 0.54 -2.77
N THR A 68 -6.49 1.17 -2.57
CA THR A 68 -7.78 0.52 -2.80
C THR A 68 -7.95 0.08 -4.26
N GLU A 69 -7.58 0.92 -5.23
CA GLU A 69 -7.62 0.57 -6.66
C GLU A 69 -6.67 -0.60 -6.99
N LEU A 70 -5.47 -0.62 -6.39
CA LEU A 70 -4.51 -1.71 -6.56
C LEU A 70 -5.03 -3.04 -6.00
N ILE A 71 -5.61 -3.02 -4.79
CA ILE A 71 -6.22 -4.20 -4.16
C ILE A 71 -7.31 -4.78 -5.06
N HIS A 72 -8.23 -3.94 -5.54
CA HIS A 72 -9.29 -4.38 -6.44
C HIS A 72 -8.75 -5.00 -7.75
N SER A 73 -7.64 -4.47 -8.28
CA SER A 73 -6.97 -5.03 -9.46
C SER A 73 -6.45 -6.44 -9.17
N ILE A 74 -5.79 -6.65 -8.03
CA ILE A 74 -5.27 -7.96 -7.61
C ILE A 74 -6.42 -8.96 -7.38
N GLU A 75 -7.50 -8.55 -6.73
CA GLU A 75 -8.69 -9.38 -6.50
C GLU A 75 -9.37 -9.80 -7.81
N ARG A 76 -9.41 -8.88 -8.79
CA ARG A 76 -9.89 -9.19 -10.14
C ARG A 76 -9.03 -10.27 -10.79
N ARG A 77 -7.69 -10.10 -10.80
CA ARG A 77 -6.76 -11.10 -11.35
C ARG A 77 -6.86 -12.45 -10.65
N ARG A 78 -7.02 -12.46 -9.33
CA ARG A 78 -7.28 -13.69 -8.55
C ARG A 78 -8.53 -14.41 -9.06
N SER A 79 -9.60 -13.67 -9.32
CA SER A 79 -10.85 -14.22 -9.85
C SER A 79 -10.66 -14.76 -11.26
N GLU A 80 -9.99 -14.02 -12.14
CA GLU A 80 -9.67 -14.46 -13.51
C GLU A 80 -8.89 -15.79 -13.53
N VAL A 81 -7.86 -15.93 -12.70
CA VAL A 81 -7.07 -17.18 -12.59
C VAL A 81 -7.95 -18.35 -12.15
N LYS A 82 -8.85 -18.13 -11.18
CA LYS A 82 -9.78 -19.17 -10.71
C LYS A 82 -10.72 -19.61 -11.82
N GLU A 83 -11.29 -18.67 -12.56
CA GLU A 83 -12.20 -18.97 -13.67
C GLU A 83 -11.48 -19.72 -14.80
N LEU A 84 -10.23 -19.36 -15.12
CA LEU A 84 -9.42 -20.09 -16.10
C LEU A 84 -9.17 -21.54 -15.69
N ILE A 85 -8.82 -21.79 -14.41
CA ILE A 85 -8.63 -23.16 -13.90
C ILE A 85 -9.93 -23.96 -14.01
N ARG A 86 -11.07 -23.38 -13.58
CA ARG A 86 -12.37 -24.06 -13.62
C ARG A 86 -12.86 -24.34 -15.03
N ALA A 87 -12.63 -23.40 -15.96
CA ALA A 87 -12.97 -23.60 -17.36
C ALA A 87 -12.16 -24.75 -17.97
N GLN A 88 -10.84 -24.79 -17.71
CA GLN A 88 -9.97 -25.86 -18.20
C GLN A 88 -10.30 -27.21 -17.56
N GLU A 89 -10.51 -27.25 -16.24
CA GLU A 89 -10.98 -28.45 -15.52
C GLU A 89 -12.24 -29.00 -16.17
N LYS A 90 -13.27 -28.16 -16.34
CA LYS A 90 -14.54 -28.58 -16.95
C LYS A 90 -14.35 -29.12 -18.37
N ALA A 91 -13.56 -28.43 -19.21
CA ALA A 91 -13.32 -28.85 -20.58
C ALA A 91 -12.62 -30.22 -20.66
N GLN A 92 -11.59 -30.44 -19.82
CA GLN A 92 -10.86 -31.70 -19.78
C GLN A 92 -11.68 -32.84 -19.19
N VAL A 93 -12.48 -32.56 -18.14
CA VAL A 93 -13.38 -33.56 -17.56
C VAL A 93 -14.46 -33.98 -18.57
N SER A 94 -15.12 -33.02 -19.24
CA SER A 94 -16.12 -33.36 -20.27
C SER A 94 -15.53 -34.16 -21.43
N GLN A 95 -14.27 -33.90 -21.81
CA GLN A 95 -13.56 -34.70 -22.81
C GLN A 95 -13.29 -36.13 -22.29
N ALA A 96 -12.85 -36.27 -21.05
CA ALA A 96 -12.58 -37.56 -20.43
C ALA A 96 -13.86 -38.38 -20.25
N ASP A 97 -14.97 -37.77 -19.82
CA ASP A 97 -16.27 -38.43 -19.68
C ASP A 97 -16.75 -39.01 -21.03
N GLY A 98 -16.61 -38.25 -22.12
CA GLY A 98 -16.95 -38.75 -23.45
C GLY A 98 -16.09 -39.96 -23.88
N LEU A 99 -14.80 -39.96 -23.54
CA LEU A 99 -13.93 -41.12 -23.80
C LEU A 99 -14.29 -42.32 -22.92
N LEU A 100 -14.69 -42.09 -21.67
CA LEU A 100 -15.15 -43.15 -20.76
C LEU A 100 -16.42 -43.81 -21.29
N GLU A 101 -17.42 -43.03 -21.70
CA GLU A 101 -18.67 -43.56 -22.28
C GLU A 101 -18.40 -44.39 -23.54
N GLN A 102 -17.51 -43.91 -24.41
CA GLN A 102 -17.12 -44.63 -25.62
C GLN A 102 -16.44 -45.97 -25.29
N LEU A 103 -15.51 -45.99 -24.32
CA LEU A 103 -14.86 -47.23 -23.87
C LEU A 103 -15.84 -48.20 -23.23
N GLU A 104 -16.79 -47.71 -22.42
CA GLU A 104 -17.82 -48.54 -21.81
C GLU A 104 -18.70 -49.21 -22.86
N GLN A 105 -19.07 -48.48 -23.92
CA GLN A 105 -19.82 -49.02 -25.04
C GLN A 105 -19.01 -50.08 -25.81
N GLU A 106 -17.74 -49.81 -26.12
CA GLU A 106 -16.88 -50.77 -26.83
C GLU A 106 -16.71 -52.06 -26.02
N ILE A 107 -16.49 -51.96 -24.71
CA ILE A 107 -16.41 -53.11 -23.80
C ILE A 107 -17.74 -53.89 -23.80
N ALA A 108 -18.88 -53.21 -23.75
CA ALA A 108 -20.18 -53.87 -23.76
C ALA A 108 -20.43 -54.62 -25.08
N GLU A 109 -20.08 -54.03 -26.22
CA GLU A 109 -20.18 -54.67 -27.53
C GLU A 109 -19.23 -55.86 -27.67
N LEU A 110 -17.99 -55.73 -27.21
CA LEU A 110 -17.01 -56.83 -27.18
C LEU A 110 -17.50 -57.98 -26.32
N ARG A 111 -18.05 -57.70 -25.12
CA ARG A 111 -18.64 -58.72 -24.25
C ARG A 111 -19.83 -59.42 -24.90
N ARG A 112 -20.72 -58.68 -25.58
CA ARG A 112 -21.84 -59.26 -26.32
C ARG A 112 -21.37 -60.20 -27.42
N ARG A 113 -20.43 -59.75 -28.27
CA ARG A 113 -19.86 -60.58 -29.35
C ARG A 113 -19.15 -61.81 -28.80
N ASN A 114 -18.41 -61.67 -27.71
CA ASN A 114 -17.76 -62.81 -27.06
C ASN A 114 -18.79 -63.84 -26.60
N ALA A 115 -19.90 -63.41 -25.99
CA ALA A 115 -20.98 -64.32 -25.60
C ALA A 115 -21.67 -65.01 -26.79
N GLU A 116 -21.88 -64.31 -27.90
CA GLU A 116 -22.42 -64.88 -29.14
C GLU A 116 -21.48 -65.94 -29.73
N LEU A 117 -20.17 -65.68 -29.74
CA LEU A 117 -19.15 -66.64 -30.17
C LEU A 117 -19.09 -67.87 -29.26
N GLU A 118 -19.17 -67.67 -27.94
CA GLU A 118 -19.26 -68.77 -26.98
C GLU A 118 -20.52 -69.61 -27.20
N GLN A 119 -21.69 -69.01 -27.46
CA GLN A 119 -22.89 -69.78 -27.78
C GLN A 119 -22.75 -70.57 -29.08
N LEU A 120 -22.16 -69.96 -30.10
CA LEU A 120 -21.95 -70.60 -31.39
C LEU A 120 -21.01 -71.80 -31.30
N SER A 121 -19.97 -71.74 -30.45
CA SER A 121 -19.01 -72.83 -30.27
C SER A 121 -19.64 -74.12 -29.72
N HIS A 122 -20.79 -74.01 -29.04
CA HIS A 122 -21.55 -75.15 -28.51
C HIS A 122 -22.64 -75.66 -29.47
N THR A 123 -22.74 -75.13 -30.69
CA THR A 123 -23.77 -75.55 -31.66
C THR A 123 -23.34 -76.80 -32.42
N GLU A 124 -24.17 -77.85 -32.42
CA GLU A 124 -23.91 -79.11 -33.14
C GLU A 124 -24.26 -79.06 -34.64
N ASP A 125 -25.15 -78.14 -35.05
CA ASP A 125 -25.51 -77.93 -36.46
C ASP A 125 -24.38 -77.23 -37.21
N HIS A 126 -23.65 -78.02 -38.01
CA HIS A 126 -22.51 -77.54 -38.78
C HIS A 126 -22.85 -76.50 -39.86
N ILE A 127 -24.06 -76.53 -40.43
CA ILE A 127 -24.46 -75.55 -41.46
C ILE A 127 -24.75 -74.22 -40.79
N HIS A 128 -25.51 -74.24 -39.69
CA HIS A 128 -25.77 -73.04 -38.89
C HIS A 128 -24.48 -72.43 -38.35
N PHE A 129 -23.55 -73.27 -37.84
CA PHE A 129 -22.24 -72.82 -37.39
C PHE A 129 -21.49 -72.02 -38.46
N LEU A 130 -21.35 -72.58 -39.67
CA LEU A 130 -20.62 -71.95 -40.76
C LEU A 130 -21.28 -70.64 -41.21
N GLN A 131 -22.61 -70.59 -41.29
CA GLN A 131 -23.36 -69.40 -41.66
C GLN A 131 -23.23 -68.28 -40.62
N SER A 132 -23.47 -68.58 -39.34
CA SER A 132 -23.40 -67.59 -38.25
C SER A 132 -21.98 -67.09 -38.00
N TYR A 133 -20.97 -67.97 -38.10
CA TYR A 133 -19.57 -67.57 -37.94
C TYR A 133 -19.15 -66.58 -39.04
N GLN A 134 -19.60 -66.79 -40.28
CA GLN A 134 -19.31 -65.87 -41.39
C GLN A 134 -19.95 -64.49 -41.17
N SER A 135 -21.16 -64.42 -40.60
CA SER A 135 -21.80 -63.15 -40.24
C SER A 135 -21.11 -62.44 -39.07
N LEU A 136 -20.65 -63.18 -38.04
CA LEU A 136 -19.98 -62.60 -36.87
C LEU A 136 -18.56 -62.12 -37.19
N SER A 137 -17.84 -62.84 -38.06
CA SER A 137 -16.46 -62.50 -38.46
C SER A 137 -16.37 -61.33 -39.44
N SER A 138 -17.43 -61.04 -40.19
CA SER A 138 -17.47 -59.94 -41.16
C SER A 138 -17.87 -58.60 -40.56
N ALA A 139 -18.51 -58.59 -39.39
CA ALA A 139 -18.80 -57.37 -38.63
C ALA A 139 -17.54 -56.92 -37.89
N SER A 140 -16.66 -56.15 -38.55
CA SER A 140 -15.47 -55.59 -37.89
C SER A 140 -15.89 -54.81 -36.65
N VAL A 141 -15.32 -55.16 -35.50
CA VAL A 141 -15.33 -54.27 -34.33
C VAL A 141 -14.55 -53.04 -34.78
N SER A 142 -15.24 -51.94 -35.09
CA SER A 142 -14.57 -50.67 -35.36
C SER A 142 -13.96 -50.23 -34.03
N SER A 143 -12.73 -50.64 -33.74
CA SER A 143 -11.93 -50.01 -32.69
C SER A 143 -11.52 -48.64 -33.21
N ASP A 144 -12.43 -47.68 -33.15
CA ASP A 144 -12.14 -46.29 -33.49
C ASP A 144 -11.41 -45.56 -32.34
N ILE A 145 -11.33 -46.17 -31.15
CA ILE A 145 -10.62 -45.61 -30.01
C ILE A 145 -9.17 -46.11 -30.04
N GLY A 146 -8.27 -45.26 -30.55
CA GLY A 146 -6.82 -45.47 -30.39
C GLY A 146 -6.42 -45.47 -28.91
N SER A 147 -5.23 -46.02 -28.60
CA SER A 147 -4.72 -46.10 -27.21
C SER A 147 -4.78 -44.75 -26.49
N ILE A 148 -5.58 -44.67 -25.42
CA ILE A 148 -5.71 -43.45 -24.61
C ILE A 148 -4.41 -43.19 -23.86
N VAL A 149 -3.86 -41.98 -24.00
CA VAL A 149 -2.68 -41.52 -23.27
C VAL A 149 -3.13 -40.70 -22.06
N ILE A 150 -2.70 -41.11 -20.86
CA ILE A 150 -3.02 -40.42 -19.60
C ILE A 150 -1.82 -39.56 -19.17
N HIS A 151 -2.03 -38.25 -19.02
CA HIS A 151 -1.00 -37.31 -18.57
C HIS A 151 -1.17 -36.94 -17.09
N PRO A 152 -0.18 -37.17 -16.21
CA PRO A 152 -0.35 -37.04 -14.75
C PRO A 152 -0.23 -35.62 -14.15
N GLN A 153 -0.04 -34.57 -14.95
CA GLN A 153 0.18 -33.21 -14.43
C GLN A 153 -0.86 -32.23 -14.97
N TYR A 154 -1.78 -31.79 -14.10
CA TYR A 154 -2.96 -31.04 -14.55
C TYR A 154 -2.85 -29.51 -14.36
N PHE A 155 -2.14 -28.99 -13.34
CA PHE A 155 -2.06 -27.52 -13.10
C PHE A 155 -0.78 -27.00 -12.42
N GLY A 156 0.27 -27.81 -12.27
CA GLY A 156 1.49 -27.41 -11.53
C GLY A 156 2.16 -26.13 -12.06
N GLY A 157 2.08 -25.89 -13.38
CA GLY A 157 2.61 -24.67 -14.01
C GLY A 157 1.88 -23.39 -13.59
N VAL A 158 0.58 -23.47 -13.27
CA VAL A 158 -0.20 -22.30 -12.83
C VAL A 158 0.28 -21.82 -11.46
N ASN A 159 0.47 -22.75 -10.52
CA ASN A 159 0.97 -22.41 -9.18
C ASN A 159 2.36 -21.77 -9.26
N LYS A 160 3.25 -22.31 -10.10
CA LYS A 160 4.57 -21.72 -10.33
C LYS A 160 4.47 -20.30 -10.88
N ALA A 161 3.65 -20.08 -11.91
CA ALA A 161 3.49 -18.75 -12.51
C ALA A 161 2.92 -17.72 -11.52
N VAL A 162 2.00 -18.13 -10.63
CA VAL A 162 1.47 -17.27 -9.56
C VAL A 162 2.52 -16.97 -8.49
N SER A 163 3.36 -17.94 -8.13
CA SER A 163 4.51 -17.71 -7.23
C SER A 163 5.52 -16.73 -7.84
N ASP A 164 5.89 -16.93 -9.11
CA ASP A 164 6.80 -16.03 -9.82
C ASP A 164 6.24 -14.60 -9.91
N LEU A 165 4.90 -14.45 -10.05
CA LEU A 165 4.22 -13.16 -10.01
C LEU A 165 4.32 -12.51 -8.62
N ARG A 166 4.12 -13.30 -7.55
CA ARG A 166 4.21 -12.82 -6.17
C ARG A 166 5.60 -12.26 -5.88
N GLU A 167 6.65 -13.01 -6.19
CA GLU A 167 8.04 -12.58 -5.93
C GLU A 167 8.36 -11.25 -6.64
N LYS A 168 8.00 -11.13 -7.93
CA LYS A 168 8.20 -9.89 -8.68
C LYS A 168 7.44 -8.70 -8.11
N LEU A 169 6.23 -8.93 -7.58
CA LEU A 169 5.43 -7.87 -6.97
C LEU A 169 6.04 -7.42 -5.64
N GLU A 170 6.51 -8.36 -4.82
CA GLU A 170 7.17 -8.06 -3.54
C GLU A 170 8.46 -7.25 -3.76
N ASP A 171 9.31 -7.68 -4.69
CA ASP A 171 10.55 -6.96 -5.05
C ASP A 171 10.27 -5.53 -5.53
N PHE A 172 9.24 -5.36 -6.36
CA PHE A 172 8.84 -4.05 -6.85
C PHE A 172 8.35 -3.14 -5.72
N LEU A 173 7.51 -3.66 -4.82
CA LEU A 173 6.95 -2.91 -3.70
C LEU A 173 8.05 -2.46 -2.73
N GLU A 174 9.03 -3.30 -2.45
CA GLU A 174 10.16 -2.94 -1.57
C GLU A 174 11.01 -1.79 -2.16
N GLY A 175 11.25 -1.83 -3.47
CA GLY A 175 11.95 -0.75 -4.18
C GLY A 175 11.22 0.59 -4.13
N GLU A 176 9.90 0.60 -4.37
CA GLU A 176 9.10 1.83 -4.35
C GLU A 176 8.85 2.34 -2.92
N TRP A 177 8.72 1.45 -1.93
CA TRP A 177 8.54 1.82 -0.53
C TRP A 177 9.68 2.72 -0.03
N THR A 178 10.91 2.42 -0.42
CA THR A 178 12.08 3.23 -0.06
C THR A 178 11.92 4.68 -0.55
N LYS A 179 11.43 4.89 -1.77
CA LYS A 179 11.22 6.23 -2.35
C LYS A 179 10.10 6.97 -1.63
N ILE A 180 8.99 6.29 -1.35
CA ILE A 180 7.84 6.85 -0.62
C ILE A 180 8.31 7.31 0.76
N SER A 181 9.01 6.44 1.50
CA SER A 181 9.54 6.75 2.83
C SER A 181 10.47 7.97 2.81
N THR A 182 11.39 8.06 1.85
CA THR A 182 12.28 9.24 1.74
C THR A 182 11.53 10.53 1.44
N THR A 183 10.47 10.46 0.64
CA THR A 183 9.68 11.65 0.25
C THR A 183 8.88 12.17 1.44
N VAL A 184 8.25 11.28 2.20
CA VAL A 184 7.48 11.65 3.41
C VAL A 184 8.38 12.30 4.46
N ASN A 185 9.60 11.79 4.66
CA ASN A 185 10.53 12.29 5.66
C ASN A 185 11.24 13.60 5.26
N SER A 186 11.08 14.08 4.02
CA SER A 186 11.75 15.30 3.52
C SER A 186 10.92 16.58 3.73
N VAL A 187 9.73 16.49 4.33
CA VAL A 187 8.86 17.65 4.57
C VAL A 187 9.39 18.47 5.74
N ASP A 188 10.15 19.53 5.44
CA ASP A 188 10.60 20.52 6.42
C ASP A 188 9.61 21.69 6.46
N PHE A 189 8.92 21.85 7.59
CA PHE A 189 7.77 22.74 7.70
C PHE A 189 8.09 24.07 8.41
N CYS A 190 9.03 24.08 9.36
CA CYS A 190 9.42 25.32 10.05
C CYS A 190 10.78 25.17 10.72
N LEU A 191 11.73 26.00 10.28
CA LEU A 191 12.96 26.25 11.02
C LEU A 191 12.84 27.57 11.79
N PRO A 192 13.37 27.67 13.03
CA PRO A 192 13.45 28.94 13.72
C PRO A 192 14.28 29.93 12.89
N PRO A 193 13.93 31.23 12.89
CA PRO A 193 14.67 32.22 12.14
C PRO A 193 16.13 32.27 12.64
N GLU A 194 17.09 32.10 11.74
CA GLU A 194 18.50 32.32 12.06
C GLU A 194 18.70 33.76 12.51
N PRO A 195 19.30 34.00 13.69
CA PRO A 195 19.56 35.35 14.16
C PRO A 195 20.56 36.04 13.24
N LYS A 196 20.14 37.11 12.57
CA LYS A 196 20.97 37.86 11.61
C LYS A 196 21.86 38.90 12.28
N THR A 197 21.61 39.21 13.55
CA THR A 197 22.43 40.12 14.35
C THR A 197 22.73 39.55 15.74
N ARG A 198 23.82 40.02 16.36
CA ARG A 198 24.23 39.62 17.71
C ARG A 198 23.16 39.95 18.76
N GLU A 199 22.44 41.06 18.59
CA GLU A 199 21.35 41.45 19.47
C GLU A 199 20.15 40.51 19.35
N GLN A 200 19.85 40.01 18.13
CA GLN A 200 18.79 39.02 17.92
C GLN A 200 19.16 37.66 18.54
N PHE A 201 20.42 37.27 18.46
CA PHE A 201 20.93 36.04 19.09
C PHE A 201 20.76 36.09 20.62
N LEU A 202 21.19 37.19 21.25
CA LEU A 202 21.05 37.38 22.71
C LEU A 202 19.59 37.46 23.16
N GLN A 203 18.69 38.02 22.33
CA GLN A 203 17.24 38.03 22.60
C GLN A 203 16.62 36.63 22.51
N CYS A 204 17.06 35.80 21.55
CA CYS A 204 16.64 34.40 21.46
C CYS A 204 17.10 33.58 22.68
N GLU A 205 18.35 33.71 23.12
CA GLU A 205 18.86 33.04 24.34
C GLU A 205 18.07 33.45 25.59
N PHE A 206 17.77 34.74 25.74
CA PHE A 206 17.01 35.25 26.89
C PHE A 206 15.57 34.72 26.91
N LEU A 207 14.88 34.71 25.76
CA LEU A 207 13.53 34.14 25.66
C LEU A 207 13.52 32.63 25.94
N HIS A 208 14.54 31.90 25.49
CA HIS A 208 14.67 30.46 25.75
C HIS A 208 14.87 30.14 27.24
N GLN A 209 15.59 31.00 27.97
CA GLN A 209 15.73 30.87 29.44
C GLN A 209 14.42 31.20 30.18
N VAL A 210 13.67 32.20 29.71
CA VAL A 210 12.38 32.59 30.32
C VAL A 210 11.28 31.55 30.05
N THR A 211 11.19 30.99 28.85
CA THR A 211 10.20 29.93 28.54
C THR A 211 10.48 28.63 29.30
N ASN A 212 11.75 28.26 29.47
CA ASN A 212 12.13 27.11 30.29
C ASN A 212 11.87 27.34 31.80
N GLY A 213 12.08 28.56 32.29
CA GLY A 213 11.75 28.95 33.67
C GLY A 213 10.24 29.00 33.95
N LEU A 214 9.45 29.49 32.99
CA LEU A 214 7.98 29.52 33.08
C LEU A 214 7.39 28.11 33.00
N SER A 215 7.92 27.23 32.15
CA SER A 215 7.50 25.82 32.04
C SER A 215 7.70 25.04 33.35
N PHE A 216 8.74 25.38 34.13
CA PHE A 216 9.00 24.79 35.44
C PHE A 216 7.97 25.26 36.49
N LEU A 217 7.44 26.48 36.37
CA LEU A 217 6.41 27.02 37.27
C LEU A 217 5.02 26.48 36.94
N THR A 218 4.67 26.26 35.67
CA THR A 218 3.39 25.63 35.29
C THR A 218 3.29 24.16 35.69
N LEU A 219 4.42 23.44 35.76
CA LEU A 219 4.50 22.07 36.28
C LEU A 219 4.31 22.01 37.80
N LEU A 220 4.75 23.03 38.55
CA LEU A 220 4.56 23.10 40.00
C LEU A 220 3.13 23.48 40.41
N THR A 221 2.42 24.30 39.61
CA THR A 221 1.02 24.66 39.88
C THR A 221 0.04 23.52 39.63
N ASN A 222 0.40 22.53 38.80
CA ASN A 222 -0.43 21.35 38.50
C ASN A 222 -0.16 20.15 39.45
N LEU A 223 0.72 20.30 40.45
CA LEU A 223 1.03 19.24 41.42
C LEU A 223 0.47 19.51 42.84
N VAL A 224 -0.29 20.60 43.04
CA VAL A 224 -0.85 21.01 44.35
C VAL A 224 -2.39 21.17 44.30
N ILE A 225 -3.08 20.49 43.39
CA ILE A 225 -4.54 20.31 43.46
C ILE A 225 -4.86 18.84 43.27
#